data_AF-A0A453FB33-F1
#
_entry.id   AF-A0A453FB33-F1
#
_cell.length_a   1.000
_cell.length_b   1.000
_cell.length_c   1.000
_cell.angle_alpha   90.00
_cell.angle_beta   90.00
_cell.angle_gamma   90.00
#
_symmetry.space_group_name_H-M   'P 1'
#
loop_
_entity.id
_entity.type
_entity.pdbx_description
1 polymer ?
#
loop_
_entity_poly.entity_id
_entity_poly.type
_entity_poly.pdbx_seq_one_letter_code
_entity_poly.pdbx_strand_id
1 'polypeptide(L)'
;MRSIINHLKQNRDFPRLRIGIGRPPGKMDPANFVLRPFTKKEQEELDFTFHRSLEAIRIMTLEGFNKSATFVNTAQSSEMLNR
;
A
#
# COMPACT_ATOMS: atom_id res chain seq x y z
N MET A 1 8.86 3.71 -9.05
CA MET A 1 8.79 5.13 -8.61
C MET A 1 9.88 6.04 -9.18
N ARG A 2 11.17 5.67 -9.08
CA ARG A 2 12.28 6.51 -9.59
C ARG A 2 12.08 6.91 -11.05
N SER A 3 11.72 5.95 -11.91
CA SER A 3 11.44 6.20 -13.32
C SER A 3 10.36 7.26 -13.53
N ILE A 4 9.20 7.12 -12.86
CA ILE A 4 8.08 8.09 -12.96
C ILE A 4 8.53 9.50 -12.55
N ILE A 5 9.21 9.64 -11.41
CA ILE A 5 9.69 10.94 -10.91
C ILE A 5 10.68 11.58 -11.91
N ASN A 6 11.56 10.78 -12.51
CA ASN A 6 12.49 11.29 -13.52
C ASN A 6 11.75 11.81 -14.77
N HIS A 7 10.73 11.11 -15.24
CA HIS A 7 9.92 11.54 -16.40
C HIS A 7 9.05 12.76 -16.09
N LEU A 8 8.68 12.96 -14.83
CA LEU A 8 7.97 14.15 -14.36
C LEU A 8 8.92 15.30 -13.98
N LYS A 9 10.13 15.38 -14.55
CA LYS A 9 11.11 16.45 -14.29
C LYS A 9 11.43 16.65 -12.81
N GLN A 10 11.62 15.54 -12.08
CA GLN A 10 11.82 15.49 -10.63
C GLN A 10 10.62 15.97 -9.79
N ASN A 11 9.46 16.22 -10.40
CA ASN A 11 8.24 16.52 -9.65
C ASN A 11 7.83 15.30 -8.81
N ARG A 12 7.53 15.54 -7.54
CA ARG A 12 7.07 14.56 -6.55
C ARG A 12 5.68 14.88 -6.00
N ASP A 13 5.08 15.97 -6.46
CA ASP A 13 3.79 16.49 -6.05
C ASP A 13 2.67 15.76 -6.78
N PHE A 14 2.53 14.49 -6.43
CA PHE A 14 1.44 13.66 -6.89
C PHE A 14 1.11 12.61 -5.83
N PRO A 15 -0.19 12.28 -5.65
CA PRO A 15 -0.62 11.32 -4.65
C PRO A 15 -0.12 9.91 -4.97
N ARG A 16 0.17 9.14 -3.92
CA ARG A 16 0.64 7.76 -4.03
C ARG A 16 -0.02 6.94 -2.93
N LEU A 17 -0.72 5.88 -3.32
CA LEU A 17 -1.17 4.84 -2.40
C LEU A 17 -0.07 3.79 -2.26
N ARG A 18 0.38 3.52 -1.04
CA ARG A 18 1.48 2.58 -0.77
C ARG A 18 0.91 1.31 -0.13
N ILE A 19 1.24 0.16 -0.72
CA ILE A 19 0.93 -1.16 -0.16
C ILE A 19 2.17 -1.66 0.57
N GLY A 20 2.05 -1.89 1.87
CA GLY A 20 3.13 -2.47 2.67
C GLY A 20 3.19 -3.98 2.46
N ILE A 21 4.37 -4.51 2.13
CA ILE A 21 4.61 -5.96 1.97
C ILE A 21 5.60 -6.51 3.02
N GLY A 22 5.87 -5.73 4.08
CA GLY A 22 6.83 -6.09 5.11
C GLY A 22 8.30 -5.82 4.73
N ARG A 23 9.22 -6.46 5.47
CA ARG A 23 10.67 -6.38 5.26
C ARG A 23 11.26 -7.79 5.07
N PRO A 24 12.36 -7.92 4.31
CA PRO A 24 13.05 -9.20 4.18
C PRO A 24 13.45 -9.76 5.54
N PRO A 25 13.20 -11.05 5.83
CA PRO A 25 13.60 -11.66 7.08
C PRO A 25 15.12 -11.89 7.12
N GLY A 26 15.75 -11.54 8.25
CA GLY A 26 17.16 -11.80 8.50
C GLY A 26 18.10 -11.16 7.47
N LYS A 27 18.94 -11.98 6.83
CA LYS A 27 19.93 -11.55 5.82
C LYS A 27 19.46 -11.78 4.37
N MET A 28 18.15 -11.98 4.16
CA MET A 28 17.62 -12.15 2.81
C MET A 28 17.87 -10.89 1.96
N ASP A 29 18.36 -11.09 0.74
CA ASP A 29 18.52 -10.00 -0.22
C ASP A 29 17.15 -9.37 -0.57
N PRO A 30 17.01 -8.03 -0.55
CA PRO A 30 15.75 -7.37 -0.83
C PRO A 30 15.16 -7.65 -2.22
N ALA A 31 15.99 -7.85 -3.25
CA ALA A 31 15.49 -8.17 -4.58
C ALA A 31 14.80 -9.55 -4.58
N ASN A 32 15.40 -10.53 -3.90
CA ASN A 32 14.77 -11.84 -3.73
C ASN A 32 13.45 -11.77 -2.95
N PHE A 33 13.37 -10.93 -1.92
CA PHE A 33 12.14 -10.76 -1.14
C PHE A 33 10.98 -10.16 -1.95
N VAL A 34 11.25 -9.21 -2.86
CA VAL A 34 10.18 -8.59 -3.67
C VAL A 34 9.79 -9.40 -4.91
N LEU A 35 10.64 -10.34 -5.33
CA LEU A 35 10.41 -11.19 -6.51
C LEU A 35 9.82 -12.56 -6.18
N ARG A 36 9.89 -13.02 -4.93
CA ARG A 36 9.28 -14.28 -4.51
C ARG A 36 7.74 -14.19 -4.50
N PRO A 37 7.03 -15.32 -4.62
CA PRO A 37 5.60 -15.35 -4.36
C PRO A 37 5.28 -15.07 -2.87
N PHE A 38 4.09 -14.53 -2.64
CA PHE A 38 3.52 -14.40 -1.30
C PHE A 38 3.15 -15.77 -0.74
N THR A 39 3.33 -15.94 0.56
CA THR A 39 2.78 -17.08 1.30
C THR A 39 1.26 -16.95 1.40
N LYS A 40 0.56 -18.05 1.70
CA LYS A 40 -0.90 -18.03 1.88
C LYS A 40 -1.36 -16.98 2.90
N LYS A 41 -0.65 -16.86 4.02
CA LYS A 41 -0.94 -15.87 5.05
C LYS A 41 -0.74 -14.42 4.55
N GLU A 42 0.36 -14.16 3.84
CA GLU A 42 0.59 -12.83 3.25
C GLU A 42 -0.47 -12.50 2.20
N GLN A 43 -0.94 -13.49 1.45
CA GLN A 43 -2.01 -13.32 0.47
C GLN A 43 -3.32 -12.91 1.15
N GLU A 44 -3.71 -13.57 2.24
CA GLU A 44 -4.92 -13.22 3.02
C GLU A 44 -4.84 -11.77 3.55
N GLU A 45 -3.68 -11.35 4.06
CA GLU A 45 -3.44 -9.96 4.50
C GLU A 45 -3.51 -8.96 3.32
N LEU A 46 -3.00 -9.34 2.14
CA LEU A 46 -3.05 -8.53 0.94
C LEU A 46 -4.45 -8.38 0.39
N ASP A 47 -5.28 -9.43 0.44
CA ASP A 47 -6.66 -9.39 -0.06
C ASP A 47 -7.47 -8.33 0.72
N PHE A 48 -7.37 -8.33 2.05
CA PHE A 48 -7.93 -7.26 2.89
C PHE A 48 -7.36 -5.88 2.53
N THR A 49 -6.04 -5.80 2.34
CA THR A 49 -5.36 -4.55 1.99
C THR A 49 -5.83 -4.01 0.63
N PHE A 50 -6.09 -4.88 -0.36
CA PHE A 50 -6.59 -4.51 -1.68
C PHE A 50 -8.04 -4.03 -1.62
N HIS A 51 -8.90 -4.69 -0.84
CA HIS A 51 -10.27 -4.20 -0.61
C HIS A 51 -10.27 -2.79 -0.02
N ARG A 52 -9.47 -2.56 1.02
CA ARG A 52 -9.33 -1.22 1.63
C ARG A 52 -8.73 -0.21 0.65
N SER A 53 -7.78 -0.63 -0.19
CA SER A 53 -7.15 0.23 -1.20
C SER A 53 -8.12 0.65 -2.30
N LEU A 54 -9.00 -0.25 -2.74
CA LEU A 54 -10.03 0.06 -3.72
C LEU A 54 -10.96 1.16 -3.19
N GLU A 55 -11.38 1.05 -1.92
CA GLU A 55 -12.21 2.07 -1.29
C GLU A 55 -11.47 3.40 -1.14
N ALA A 56 -10.19 3.37 -0.77
CA ALA A 56 -9.36 4.56 -0.70
C ALA A 56 -9.27 5.30 -2.06
N ILE A 57 -9.16 4.55 -3.16
CA ILE A 57 -9.14 5.12 -4.52
C ILE A 57 -10.49 5.75 -4.86
N ARG A 58 -11.61 5.12 -4.49
CA ARG A 58 -12.96 5.67 -4.66
C ARG A 58 -13.12 6.98 -3.89
N ILE A 59 -12.81 6.99 -2.59
CA ILE A 59 -12.84 8.19 -1.75
C ILE A 59 -11.94 9.28 -2.34
N MET A 60 -10.73 8.93 -2.80
CA MET A 60 -9.80 9.91 -3.39
C MET A 60 -10.39 10.59 -4.63
N THR A 61 -11.05 9.80 -5.49
CA THR A 61 -11.59 10.27 -6.78
C THR A 61 -12.89 11.04 -6.60
N LEU A 62 -13.75 10.61 -5.68
CA LEU A 62 -15.10 11.17 -5.50
C LEU A 62 -15.18 12.25 -4.42
N GLU A 63 -14.32 12.16 -3.40
CA GLU A 63 -14.45 12.96 -2.17
C GLU A 63 -13.16 13.72 -1.80
N GLY A 64 -12.04 13.43 -2.47
CA GLY A 64 -10.80 14.17 -2.39
C GLY A 64 -9.67 13.50 -1.60
N PHE A 65 -8.44 13.99 -1.85
CA PHE A 65 -7.21 13.39 -1.34
C PHE A 65 -7.12 13.33 0.18
N ASN A 66 -7.44 14.42 0.89
CA ASN A 66 -7.29 14.48 2.34
C ASN A 66 -8.18 13.43 3.04
N LYS A 67 -9.41 13.24 2.56
CA LYS A 67 -10.33 12.25 3.13
C LYS A 67 -9.81 10.82 2.92
N SER A 68 -9.33 10.51 1.72
CA SER A 68 -8.71 9.23 1.40
C SER A 68 -7.45 8.97 2.24
N ALA A 69 -6.59 9.98 2.37
CA ALA A 69 -5.37 9.90 3.17
C ALA A 69 -5.68 9.62 4.65
N THR A 70 -6.67 10.29 5.23
CA THR A 70 -7.13 10.00 6.60
C THR A 70 -7.67 8.57 6.71
N PHE A 71 -8.48 8.12 5.75
CA PHE A 71 -9.08 6.79 5.76
C PHE A 71 -8.03 5.66 5.83
N VAL A 72 -6.93 5.77 5.07
CA VAL A 72 -5.89 4.71 5.05
C VAL A 72 -4.80 4.86 6.10
N ASN A 73 -4.50 6.09 6.55
CA ASN A 73 -3.39 6.33 7.49
C ASN A 73 -3.84 6.42 8.97
N THR A 74 -5.14 6.32 9.25
CA THR A 74 -5.63 6.19 10.62
C THR A 74 -5.41 4.75 11.09
N ALA A 75 -4.85 4.61 12.30
CA ALA A 75 -4.68 3.31 12.96
C ALA A 75 -6.06 2.64 13.11
N GLN A 76 -6.20 1.43 12.56
CA GLN A 76 -7.35 0.59 12.88
C GLN A 76 -6.97 -0.36 14.00
N SER A 77 -7.84 -0.45 15.01
CA SER A 77 -7.74 -1.43 16.08
C SER A 77 -7.75 -2.84 15.47
N SER A 78 -6.86 -3.71 15.92
CA SER A 78 -6.73 -5.12 15.49
C SER A 78 -8.03 -5.93 15.61
N GLU A 79 -9.00 -5.45 16.38
CA GLU A 79 -10.34 -6.04 16.54
C GLU A 79 -11.22 -5.95 15.29
N MET A 80 -10.97 -5.01 14.36
CA MET A 80 -11.73 -4.90 13.11
C MET A 80 -11.19 -5.78 11.98
N LEU A 81 -10.01 -6.41 12.14
CA LEU A 81 -9.45 -7.32 11.14
C LEU A 81 -10.01 -8.75 11.22
N ASN A 82 -10.71 -9.09 12.31
CA ASN A 82 -11.25 -10.44 12.56
C ASN A 82 -12.79 -10.50 12.56
N ARG A 83 -13.47 -9.51 11.98
CA ARG A 83 -14.92 -9.50 11.73
C ARG A 83 -15.18 -9.43 10.24
#